data_AF-X0SUU8-F1
#
_entry.id   AF-X0SUU8-F1
#
_cell.length_a   1.000
_cell.length_b   1.000
_cell.length_c   1.000
_cell.angle_alpha   90.00
_cell.angle_beta   90.00
_cell.angle_gamma   90.00
#
_symmetry.space_group_name_H-M   'P 1'
#
loop_
_entity.id
_entity.type
_entity.pdbx_description
1 polymer ?
#
loop_
_entity_poly.entity_id
_entity_poly.type
_entity_poly.pdbx_seq_one_letter_code
_entity_poly.pdbx_strand_id
1 'polypeptide(L)' 'MSVYKSLCLSGGGIQGFQVLGALSSISENSCFNIEEFVGTSAGSMICYLLSIRYSPTEIL' A
#
# COMPACT_ATOMS: atom_id res chain seq x y z
N MET A 1 -17.07 13.84 -2.55
CA MET A 1 -15.83 13.28 -1.97
C MET A 1 -14.98 12.74 -3.11
N SER A 2 -13.70 13.10 -3.19
CA SER A 2 -12.81 12.52 -4.21
C SER A 2 -12.36 11.13 -3.76
N VAL A 3 -12.43 10.15 -4.65
CA VAL A 3 -11.93 8.79 -4.40
C VAL A 3 -10.50 8.71 -4.92
N TYR A 4 -9.56 8.32 -4.07
CA TYR A 4 -8.16 8.11 -4.47
C TYR A 4 -8.03 6.76 -5.18
N LYS A 5 -7.42 6.79 -6.38
CA LYS A 5 -7.28 5.62 -7.26
C LYS A 5 -5.86 5.06 -7.35
N SER A 6 -4.85 5.87 -7.05
CA SER A 6 -3.45 5.48 -7.21
C SER A 6 -2.74 5.53 -5.86
N LEU A 7 -2.01 4.46 -5.52
CA LEU A 7 -1.17 4.38 -4.34
C LEU A 7 0.30 4.47 -4.75
N CYS A 8 1.00 5.49 -4.25
CA CYS A 8 2.43 5.70 -4.51
C CYS A 8 3.24 5.49 -3.22
N LEU A 9 4.12 4.48 -3.21
CA LEU A 9 4.98 4.15 -2.08
C LEU A 9 6.46 4.37 -2.41
N SER A 10 7.07 5.33 -1.72
CA SER A 10 8.51 5.55 -1.78
C SER A 10 9.29 4.38 -1.17
N GLY A 11 10.55 4.23 -1.57
CA GLY A 11 11.48 3.32 -0.91
C GLY A 11 11.75 3.72 0.55
N GLY A 12 12.01 2.72 1.40
CA GLY A 12 12.28 2.93 2.83
C GLY A 12 13.19 1.87 3.47
N GLY A 13 13.74 0.94 2.68
CA GLY A 13 14.53 -0.19 3.19
C GLY A 13 13.79 -0.96 4.27
N ILE A 14 14.50 -1.27 5.38
CA ILE A 14 13.90 -1.95 6.54
C ILE A 14 12.73 -1.14 7.10
N GLN A 15 12.78 0.19 7.09
CA GLN A 15 11.71 1.03 7.63
C GLN A 15 10.43 0.99 6.77
N GLY A 16 10.44 0.31 5.62
CA GLY A 16 9.24 0.10 4.79
C GLY A 16 8.12 -0.64 5.52
N PHE A 17 8.42 -1.44 6.55
CA PHE A 17 7.39 -2.20 7.28
C PHE A 17 6.34 -1.29 7.93
N GLN A 18 6.70 -0.07 8.34
CA GLN A 18 5.77 0.86 8.99
C GLN A 18 4.61 1.28 8.06
N VAL A 19 4.83 1.23 6.74
CA VAL A 19 3.81 1.53 5.73
C VAL A 19 2.66 0.54 5.79
N LEU A 20 2.91 -0.72 6.15
CA LEU A 20 1.87 -1.75 6.27
C LEU A 20 0.86 -1.40 7.37
N GLY A 21 1.32 -0.82 8.49
CA GLY A 21 0.44 -0.32 9.54
C GLY A 21 -0.45 0.83 9.06
N ALA A 22 0.10 1.77 8.29
CA ALA A 22 -0.66 2.86 7.69
C ALA A 22 -1.68 2.35 6.65
N LEU A 23 -1.32 1.36 5.85
CA LEU A 23 -2.23 0.75 4.88
C LEU A 23 -3.37 0.00 5.58
N SER A 24 -3.08 -0.68 6.69
CA SER A 24 -4.10 -1.36 7.49
C SER A 24 -5.13 -0.37 8.04
N SER A 25 -4.72 0.82 8.48
CA SER A 25 -5.63 1.82 9.06
C SER A 25 -6.54 2.51 8.03
N ILE A 26 -6.10 2.61 6.78
CA ILE A 26 -6.91 3.20 5.70
C ILE A 26 -7.76 2.18 4.93
N SER A 27 -7.56 0.88 5.16
CA SER A 27 -8.21 -0.20 4.38
C SER A 27 -9.74 -0.22 4.51
N GLU A 28 -10.30 0.28 5.61
CA GLU A 28 -11.75 0.39 5.84
C GLU A 28 -12.34 1.73 5.36
N ASN A 29 -11.51 2.64 4.85
CA ASN A 29 -11.93 3.99 4.52
C ASN A 29 -12.43 4.06 3.07
N SER A 30 -13.71 4.42 2.90
CA SER A 30 -14.42 4.47 1.61
C SER A 30 -13.87 5.50 0.61
N CYS A 31 -12.93 6.35 1.02
CA CYS A 31 -12.24 7.29 0.14
C CYS A 31 -11.13 6.63 -0.70
N PHE A 32 -10.76 5.38 -0.43
CA PHE A 32 -9.67 4.67 -1.11
C PHE A 32 -10.22 3.51 -1.95
N ASN A 33 -10.13 3.64 -3.27
CA ASN A 33 -10.40 2.55 -4.21
C ASN A 33 -9.18 2.42 -5.13
N ILE A 34 -8.12 1.84 -4.58
CA ILE A 34 -6.81 1.78 -5.24
C ILE A 34 -6.84 0.76 -6.37
N GLU A 35 -6.60 1.24 -7.59
CA GLU A 35 -6.52 0.47 -8.84
C GLU A 35 -5.10 0.46 -9.40
N GLU A 36 -4.32 1.51 -9.11
CA GLU A 36 -2.96 1.68 -9.60
C GLU A 36 -1.94 1.69 -8.46
N PHE A 37 -0.85 0.95 -8.64
CA PHE A 37 0.23 0.85 -7.67
C PHE A 37 1.54 1.33 -8.29
N VAL A 38 2.19 2.30 -7.63
CA VAL A 38 3.50 2.82 -8.00
C VAL A 38 4.41 2.68 -6.80
N GLY A 39 5.52 1.96 -6.94
CA GLY A 39 6.41 1.69 -5.82
C GLY A 39 7.88 1.71 -6.24
N THR A 40 8.77 2.07 -5.31
CA THR A 40 10.23 2.00 -5.49
C THR A 40 10.87 1.22 -4.33
N SER A 41 11.84 0.34 -4.62
CA SER A 41 12.57 -0.45 -3.61
C SER A 41 11.61 -1.21 -2.66
N ALA A 42 11.68 -1.02 -1.34
CA ALA A 42 10.74 -1.64 -0.40
C ALA A 42 9.26 -1.35 -0.77
N GLY A 43 8.96 -0.15 -1.27
CA GLY A 43 7.63 0.22 -1.75
C GLY A 43 7.18 -0.61 -2.96
N SER A 44 8.09 -0.98 -3.88
CA SER A 44 7.71 -1.83 -5.03
C SER A 44 7.36 -3.26 -4.61
N MET A 45 8.02 -3.80 -3.59
CA MET A 45 7.67 -5.11 -3.04
C MET A 45 6.29 -5.10 -2.39
N ILE A 46 5.99 -4.07 -1.59
CA ILE A 46 4.68 -3.91 -0.95
C ILE A 46 3.59 -3.73 -2.02
N CYS A 47 3.79 -2.81 -2.98
CA CYS A 47 2.87 -2.58 -4.10
C CYS A 47 2.61 -3.84 -4.91
N TYR A 48 3.64 -4.66 -5.16
CA TYR A 48 3.48 -5.93 -5.88
C TYR A 48 2.54 -6.89 -5.13
N LEU A 49 2.76 -7.11 -3.82
CA LEU A 49 1.93 -8.00 -3.02
C LEU A 49 0.48 -7.51 -2.93
N LEU A 50 0.27 -6.21 -2.73
CA LEU A 50 -1.06 -5.61 -2.75
C LEU A 50 -1.77 -5.80 -4.11
N SER A 51 -1.02 -5.68 -5.22
CA SER A 51 -1.58 -5.85 -6.57
C SER A 51 -2.10 -7.27 -6.83
N ILE A 52 -1.51 -8.27 -6.17
CA ILE A 52 -1.95 -9.67 -6.21
C ILE A 52 -2.89 -10.02 -5.04
N ARG A 53 -3.52 -9.00 -4.44
CA ARG A 53 -4.58 -9.11 -3.42
C ARG A 53 -4.15 -9.61 -2.05
N TYR A 54 -2.87 -9.52 -1.70
CA TYR A 54 -2.47 -9.64 -0.29
C TYR A 54 -2.96 -8.41 0.49
N SER A 55 -3.47 -8.64 1.69
CA SER A 55 -3.76 -7.59 2.66
C SER A 55 -2.47 -7.09 3.35
N PRO A 56 -2.44 -5.86 3.88
CA PRO A 56 -1.30 -5.37 4.66
C PRO A 56 -0.91 -6.29 5.82
N THR A 57 -1.87 -7.00 6.43
CA THR A 57 -1.64 -7.95 7.53
C THR A 57 -1.02 -9.26 7.06
N GLU A 58 -1.31 -9.73 5.84
CA GLU A 58 -0.68 -10.92 5.27
C GLU A 58 0.76 -10.68 4.77
N ILE A 59 1.14 -9.42 4.54
CA ILE A 59 2.49 -9.03 4.13
C ILE A 59 3.46 -8.96 5.34
N LEU A 60 2.90 -8.76 6.53
CA LEU A 60 3.62 -8.68 7.81
C LEU A 60 4.22 -10.04 8.20
#